data_AF-A0A1S6HUB5-F1
#
_entry.id   AF-A0A1S6HUB5-F1
#
_cell.length_a   1.000
_cell.length_b   1.000
_cell.length_c   1.000
_cell.angle_alpha   90.00
_cell.angle_beta   90.00
_cell.angle_gamma   90.00
#
_symmetry.space_group_name_H-M   'P 1'
#
loop_
_entity.id
_entity.type
_entity.pdbx_description
1 polymer ?
#
loop_
_entity_poly.entity_id
_entity_poly.type
_entity_poly.pdbx_seq_one_letter_code
_entity_poly.pdbx_strand_id
1 'polypeptide(L)' 'MSNYVHVVLSVDIYQANMLSDKEVVERWHRLFKGTDITQKFVKGEIIESVEIAQLKHSIADYRCRLGDIS' A
#
# COMPACT_ATOMS: atom_id res chain seq x y z
N MET A 1 18.65 -25.78 -19.45
CA MET A 1 17.62 -26.35 -18.54
C MET A 1 17.18 -25.23 -17.61
N SER A 2 15.98 -24.72 -17.84
CA SER A 2 15.46 -23.51 -17.19
C SER A 2 15.00 -23.84 -15.77
N ASN A 3 15.73 -23.35 -14.76
CA ASN A 3 15.28 -23.41 -13.37
C ASN A 3 14.11 -22.44 -13.21
N TYR A 4 12.90 -22.98 -13.13
CA TYR A 4 11.70 -22.23 -12.79
C TYR A 4 11.74 -21.90 -11.30
N VAL A 5 11.86 -20.61 -11.02
CA VAL A 5 11.86 -20.01 -9.70
C VAL A 5 10.45 -20.11 -9.12
N HIS A 6 10.23 -20.99 -8.14
CA HIS A 6 9.08 -20.92 -7.24
C HIS A 6 9.32 -19.80 -6.22
N VAL A 7 9.18 -18.54 -6.64
CA VAL A 7 9.08 -17.37 -5.74
C VAL A 7 7.70 -16.78 -5.94
N VAL A 8 6.70 -17.53 -5.51
CA VAL A 8 5.31 -17.08 -5.52
C VAL A 8 4.70 -17.58 -4.22
N LEU A 9 4.08 -16.65 -3.49
CA LEU A 9 3.06 -16.90 -2.46
C LEU A 9 3.44 -17.14 -0.99
N SER A 10 4.56 -16.64 -0.48
CA SER A 10 4.74 -16.50 0.98
C SER A 10 5.31 -15.15 1.41
N VAL A 11 5.30 -14.18 0.49
CA VAL A 11 5.73 -12.81 0.76
C VAL A 11 4.58 -11.95 1.30
N ASP A 12 3.32 -12.24 0.95
CA ASP A 12 2.19 -11.35 1.22
C ASP A 12 1.87 -11.13 2.70
N ILE A 13 1.86 -12.19 3.53
CA ILE A 13 1.41 -12.09 4.93
C ILE A 13 2.49 -11.47 5.84
N TYR A 14 3.76 -11.85 5.64
CA TYR A 14 4.89 -11.27 6.37
C TYR A 14 5.17 -9.84 5.92
N GLN A 15 5.01 -9.54 4.63
CA GLN A 15 5.12 -8.15 4.19
C GLN A 15 3.99 -7.32 4.75
N ALA A 16 2.72 -7.75 4.72
CA ALA A 16 1.60 -6.98 5.26
C ALA A 16 1.83 -6.47 6.69
N ASN A 17 2.48 -7.27 7.55
CA ASN A 17 2.86 -6.84 8.90
C ASN A 17 4.06 -5.88 8.95
N MET A 18 4.98 -5.95 7.98
CA MET A 18 6.12 -5.03 7.83
C MET A 18 5.82 -3.79 6.96
N LEU A 19 4.66 -3.72 6.28
CA LEU A 19 4.32 -2.60 5.40
C LEU A 19 4.19 -1.31 6.23
N SER A 20 5.05 -0.34 5.92
CA SER A 20 4.89 1.05 6.34
C SER A 20 3.77 1.73 5.56
N ASP A 21 3.25 2.84 6.05
CA ASP A 21 2.13 3.57 5.44
C ASP A 21 2.34 3.84 3.94
N LYS A 22 3.58 4.16 3.54
CA LYS A 22 3.96 4.36 2.13
C LYS A 22 3.79 3.09 1.29
N GLU A 23 4.24 1.95 1.81
CA GLU A 23 4.16 0.66 1.11
C GLU A 23 2.71 0.16 1.01
N VAL A 24 1.88 0.40 2.03
CA VAL A 24 0.42 0.13 1.98
C VAL A 24 -0.21 0.90 0.82
N VAL A 25 0.13 2.18 0.68
CA VAL A 25 -0.35 3.03 -0.40
C VAL A 25 0.17 2.58 -1.76
N GLU A 26 1.45 2.27 -1.91
CA GLU A 26 2.03 1.79 -3.16
C GLU A 26 1.40 0.46 -3.62
N ARG A 27 1.14 -0.46 -2.69
CA ARG A 27 0.48 -1.73 -2.98
C ARG A 27 -0.98 -1.53 -3.37
N TRP A 28 -1.68 -0.63 -2.66
CA TRP A 28 -3.04 -0.22 -3.04
C TRP A 28 -3.07 0.39 -4.44
N HIS A 29 -2.06 1.19 -4.82
CA HIS A 29 -1.96 1.80 -6.16
C HIS A 29 -1.72 0.80 -7.29
N ARG A 30 -1.08 -0.34 -6.98
CA ARG A 30 -0.94 -1.44 -7.95
C ARG A 30 -2.25 -2.18 -8.21
N LEU A 31 -3.11 -2.27 -7.21
CA LEU A 31 -4.39 -2.99 -7.30
C LEU A 31 -5.55 -2.08 -7.76
N PHE A 32 -5.53 -0.82 -7.33
CA PHE A 32 -6.55 0.18 -7.59
C PHE A 32 -5.90 1.50 -8.02
N LYS A 33 -6.57 2.29 -8.87
CA LYS A 33 -6.17 3.69 -9.07
C LYS A 33 -6.41 4.43 -7.75
N GLY A 34 -5.34 4.62 -6.97
CA GLY A 34 -5.39 5.41 -5.74
C GLY A 34 -5.79 6.87 -6.00
N THR A 35 -6.05 7.61 -4.93
CA THR A 35 -6.45 9.02 -4.97
C THR A 35 -5.23 9.94 -5.20
N ASP A 36 -5.44 11.12 -5.79
CA ASP A 36 -4.39 12.14 -5.99
C ASP A 36 -3.57 12.41 -4.71
N ILE A 37 -4.25 12.49 -3.55
CA ILE A 37 -3.64 12.70 -2.23
C ILE A 37 -2.66 11.57 -1.88
N THR A 38 -3.05 10.33 -2.14
CA THR A 38 -2.21 9.16 -1.87
C THR A 38 -1.03 9.07 -2.84
N GLN A 39 -1.16 9.57 -4.07
CA GLN A 39 -0.04 9.66 -5.02
C GLN A 39 0.95 10.74 -4.63
N LYS A 40 0.45 11.90 -4.20
CA LYS A 40 1.25 12.97 -3.61
C LYS A 40 2.04 12.47 -2.41
N PHE A 41 1.44 11.63 -1.56
CA PHE A 41 2.12 10.99 -0.43
C PHE A 41 3.28 10.09 -0.85
N VAL A 42 3.07 9.21 -1.83
CA VAL A 42 4.13 8.32 -2.35
C VAL A 42 5.27 9.13 -2.99
N LYS A 43 4.92 10.22 -3.69
CA LYS A 43 5.88 11.16 -4.29
C LYS A 43 6.62 12.03 -3.28
N GLY A 44 6.18 12.09 -2.03
CA GLY A 44 6.74 12.98 -1.01
C GLY A 44 6.36 14.45 -1.23
N GLU A 45 5.27 14.71 -1.94
CA GLU A 45 4.72 16.07 -2.08
C GLU A 45 4.11 16.55 -0.76
N ILE A 46 3.99 17.87 -0.64
CA ILE A 46 3.45 18.51 0.56
C ILE A 46 1.94 18.33 0.54
N ILE A 47 1.43 17.61 1.53
CA ILE A 47 0.01 17.37 1.73
C ILE A 47 -0.45 18.30 2.84
N GLU A 48 -1.56 19.01 2.62
CA GLU A 48 -2.11 19.89 3.64
C GLU A 48 -2.55 19.09 4.86
N SER A 49 -2.49 19.69 6.06
CA SER A 49 -2.84 19.03 7.32
C SER A 49 -4.24 18.39 7.30
N VAL A 50 -5.17 19.01 6.57
CA VAL A 50 -6.54 18.51 6.40
C VAL A 50 -6.59 17.26 5.52
N GLU A 51 -5.75 17.22 4.49
CA GLU A 51 -5.60 16.12 3.55
C GLU A 51 -4.80 14.96 4.19
N ILE A 52 -3.85 15.25 5.09
CA ILE A 52 -3.11 14.24 5.87
C ILE A 52 -4.06 13.43 6.77
N ALA A 53 -5.05 14.09 7.40
CA ALA A 53 -6.02 13.39 8.24
C ALA A 53 -6.88 12.43 7.42
N GLN A 54 -7.38 12.87 6.26
CA GLN A 54 -8.11 12.02 5.31
C GLN A 54 -7.24 10.90 4.75
N LEU A 55 -5.99 11.19 4.44
CA LEU A 55 -5.01 10.23 3.97
C LEU A 55 -4.77 9.14 5.02
N LYS A 56 -4.50 9.49 6.28
CA LYS A 56 -4.31 8.51 7.36
C LYS A 56 -5.53 7.61 7.54
N HIS A 57 -6.73 8.19 7.48
CA HIS A 57 -7.97 7.42 7.53
C HIS A 57 -8.06 6.43 6.36
N SER A 58 -7.74 6.90 5.15
CA SER A 58 -7.71 6.07 3.93
C SER A 58 -6.66 4.96 4.01
N ILE A 59 -5.46 5.25 4.54
CA ILE A 59 -4.37 4.26 4.72
C ILE A 59 -4.79 3.20 5.73
N ALA A 60 -5.46 3.58 6.82
CA ALA A 60 -5.99 2.61 7.78
C ALA A 60 -7.04 1.69 7.13
N ASP A 61 -7.93 2.24 6.31
CA ASP A 61 -8.91 1.47 5.53
C ASP A 61 -8.21 0.54 4.52
N TYR A 62 -7.20 1.03 3.80
CA TYR A 62 -6.40 0.22 2.87
C TYR A 62 -5.66 -0.91 3.56
N ARG A 63 -5.11 -0.67 4.76
CA ARG A 63 -4.41 -1.69 5.54
C ARG A 63 -5.39 -2.78 6.00
N CYS A 64 -6.59 -2.37 6.45
CA CYS A 64 -7.65 -3.30 6.82
C CYS A 64 -8.08 -4.13 5.61
N ARG A 65 -8.38 -3.49 4.47
CA ARG A 65 -8.77 -4.17 3.24
C ARG A 65 -7.67 -5.09 2.71
N LEU A 66 -6.42 -4.64 2.61
CA LEU A 66 -5.31 -5.48 2.15
C LEU A 66 -5.09 -6.70 3.05
N GLY A 67 -5.32 -6.55 4.36
CA GLY A 67 -5.31 -7.67 5.31
C GLY A 67 -6.49 -8.63 5.13
N ASP A 68 -7.68 -8.12 4.85
CA ASP A 68 -8.90 -8.92 4.60
C ASP A 68 -8.87 -9.68 3.26
N ILE A 69 -8.13 -9.16 2.26
CA ILE A 69 -8.01 -9.79 0.93
C ILE A 69 -6.89 -10.86 0.89
N SER A 70 -6.04 -10.96 1.93
CA SER A 70 -4.92 -11.92 2.01
C SER A 70 -5.30 -13.28 2.57
#